data_AF-A0A926HAL8-F1
#
_entry.id   AF-A0A926HAL8-F1
#
_cell.length_a   1.000
_cell.length_b   1.000
_cell.length_c   1.000
_cell.angle_alpha   90.00
_cell.angle_beta   90.00
_cell.angle_gamma   90.00
#
_symmetry.space_group_name_H-M   'P 1'
#
loop_
_entity.id
_entity.type
_entity.pdbx_description
1 polymer ?
#
loop_
_entity_poly.entity_id
_entity_poly.type
_entity_poly.pdbx_seq_one_letter_code
_entity_poly.pdbx_strand_id
1 'polypeptide(L)'
;MLEATLIVIPAVVLVLTVLSRLYESGEDLDLEPDEYIIRTAYRHWVIIFVQCFLFGAAALLFFATAFYRSIGGTLISGGVGETGMDIANILLLVVAVGLLVVRLWLGRQAREKKQRMPLWQRLLFLFILVTLGFLITFRYDGGRVFSIQTANAAGLDLLNALMISIGLVLVTIGIYTYFDLKDDSLVLTNFRVLRREVQEIPVLGQIIELVLRRKLVLREFLQQMVIEDVQQVNVKQDNYFEYYLYKFFQLLERFGVRGYKRYGTLVIQSLSFQNIIFPDAAAPADMQKAILDQVGEIKRRETPEALLQRTLEEQVWGGQRPAQRRFQRARVQQSAGLFSGLFPPNPEYIDDNKGTIIWRPAWLYILFRMLRAFGALAVALAAAVLVNSYLDIELWLLLAVIIPAVLGLLFWAWWIYDTYQHDLYILNSERLIDEDKAPFGPTNRREAELTSIQDVMFEESFVEGLLGFGQVTVRTGGGGNSEFTFAHVPNPREVQAQINAYVVEQRRAREEKTRQQTIQAITQYHLLQAKYDELLKPDMIDRLVGRTLESMSHSTKPDDAATIAVIEAARAEARGSAKSELRNLIRRLIRRQSRGRA
;
A
#
# COMPACT_ATOMS: atom_id res chain seq x y z
N MET A 1 43.29 -9.93 -14.29
CA MET A 1 42.70 -9.05 -13.24
C MET A 1 42.42 -7.63 -13.75
N LEU A 2 43.36 -6.97 -14.43
CA LEU A 2 43.16 -5.62 -14.97
C LEU A 2 42.21 -5.55 -16.19
N GLU A 3 42.23 -6.50 -17.12
CA GLU A 3 41.41 -6.40 -18.35
C GLU A 3 39.90 -6.62 -18.13
N ALA A 4 39.50 -7.56 -17.27
CA ALA A 4 38.09 -7.80 -16.97
C ALA A 4 37.47 -6.67 -16.12
N THR A 5 38.26 -6.04 -15.24
CA THR A 5 37.82 -4.85 -14.49
C THR A 5 37.79 -3.60 -15.39
N LEU A 6 38.67 -3.52 -16.40
CA LEU A 6 38.69 -2.44 -17.41
C LEU A 6 37.46 -2.41 -18.32
N ILE A 7 36.74 -3.52 -18.48
CA ILE A 7 35.55 -3.58 -19.37
C ILE A 7 34.27 -3.43 -18.55
N VAL A 8 34.19 -4.09 -17.39
CA VAL A 8 32.98 -4.10 -16.56
C VAL A 8 32.76 -2.76 -15.88
N ILE A 9 33.82 -2.09 -15.39
CA ILE A 9 33.66 -0.82 -14.67
C ILE A 9 33.19 0.31 -15.61
N PRO A 10 33.78 0.53 -16.80
CA PRO A 10 33.27 1.56 -17.71
C PRO A 10 31.92 1.18 -18.31
N ALA A 11 31.61 -0.10 -18.52
CA ALA A 11 30.28 -0.51 -18.99
C ALA A 11 29.20 -0.24 -17.95
N VAL A 12 29.45 -0.58 -16.68
CA VAL A 12 28.54 -0.28 -15.57
C VAL A 12 28.44 1.22 -15.34
N VAL A 13 29.56 1.96 -15.38
CA VAL A 13 29.56 3.42 -15.27
C VAL A 13 28.83 4.05 -16.47
N LEU A 14 29.03 3.57 -17.70
CA LEU A 14 28.34 4.08 -18.88
C LEU A 14 26.83 3.78 -18.82
N VAL A 15 26.43 2.59 -18.38
CA VAL A 15 25.02 2.24 -18.14
C VAL A 15 24.42 3.13 -17.05
N LEU A 16 25.11 3.32 -15.92
CA LEU A 16 24.67 4.22 -14.85
C LEU A 16 24.64 5.70 -15.29
N THR A 17 25.58 6.13 -16.13
CA THR A 17 25.68 7.50 -16.63
C THR A 17 24.60 7.78 -17.68
N VAL A 18 24.33 6.82 -18.56
CA VAL A 18 23.23 6.87 -19.54
C VAL A 18 21.89 6.84 -18.82
N LEU A 19 21.71 5.96 -17.81
CA LEU A 19 20.54 5.92 -16.93
C LEU A 19 20.34 7.26 -16.19
N SER A 20 21.42 7.89 -15.73
CA SER A 20 21.35 9.18 -15.02
C SER A 20 21.03 10.38 -15.93
N ARG A 21 21.43 10.34 -17.21
CA ARG A 21 21.20 11.42 -18.18
C ARG A 21 19.85 11.33 -18.89
N LEU A 22 19.23 10.15 -18.93
CA LEU A 22 17.92 9.94 -19.57
C LEU A 22 16.75 10.17 -18.61
N TYR A 23 17.01 10.29 -17.31
CA TYR A 23 15.98 10.51 -16.30
C TYR A 23 15.74 12.01 -16.09
N GLU A 24 14.96 12.63 -16.97
CA GLU A 24 14.29 13.89 -16.67
C GLU A 24 13.16 13.62 -15.68
N SER A 25 13.45 13.80 -14.39
CA SER A 25 12.44 13.79 -13.33
C SER A 25 11.60 15.06 -13.44
N GLY A 26 10.40 14.94 -13.99
CA GLY A 26 9.47 16.07 -13.98
C GLY A 26 8.34 15.94 -14.98
N GLU A 27 7.54 14.87 -14.90
CA GLU A 27 6.12 15.09 -15.22
C GLU A 27 5.48 15.75 -14.00
N ASP A 28 5.05 16.99 -14.21
CA ASP A 28 4.30 17.82 -13.28
C ASP A 28 3.07 17.03 -12.81
N LEU A 29 2.87 16.98 -11.50
CA LEU A 29 1.59 16.55 -10.95
C LEU A 29 0.50 17.40 -11.61
N ASP A 30 -0.60 16.77 -12.05
CA ASP A 30 -1.79 17.49 -12.51
C ASP A 30 -2.43 18.23 -11.31
N LEU A 31 -1.86 19.39 -11.00
CA LEU A 31 -2.33 20.31 -9.98
C LEU A 31 -3.44 21.17 -10.58
N GLU A 32 -4.48 21.42 -9.79
CA GLU A 32 -5.49 22.41 -10.18
C GLU A 32 -4.87 23.82 -10.19
N PRO A 33 -5.45 24.81 -10.92
CA PRO A 33 -4.85 26.14 -11.07
C PRO A 33 -4.54 26.88 -9.76
N ASP A 34 -5.26 26.57 -8.67
CA ASP A 34 -5.05 27.16 -7.33
C ASP A 34 -4.33 26.20 -6.36
N GLU A 35 -3.94 25.01 -6.82
CA GLU A 35 -3.29 23.98 -6.02
C GLU A 35 -1.77 24.13 -6.08
N TYR A 36 -1.12 24.16 -4.93
CA TYR A 36 0.33 24.23 -4.84
C TYR A 36 0.87 23.24 -3.81
N ILE A 37 2.09 22.78 -4.05
CA ILE A 37 2.78 21.82 -3.20
C ILE A 37 3.32 22.55 -1.97
N ILE A 38 2.87 22.13 -0.78
CA ILE A 38 3.38 22.62 0.51
C ILE A 38 4.66 21.87 0.86
N ARG A 39 4.63 20.54 0.77
CA ARG A 39 5.76 19.70 1.19
C ARG A 39 5.74 18.33 0.53
N THR A 40 6.93 17.79 0.27
CA THR A 40 7.11 16.42 -0.23
C THR A 40 7.98 15.62 0.72
N ALA A 41 7.54 14.41 1.07
CA ALA A 41 8.30 13.40 1.80
C ALA A 41 8.67 12.27 0.84
N TYR A 42 9.92 11.82 0.91
CA TYR A 42 10.45 10.70 0.12
C TYR A 42 10.79 9.54 1.03
N ARG A 43 11.03 8.35 0.46
CA ARG A 43 11.58 7.23 1.23
C ARG A 43 12.98 7.52 1.77
N HIS A 44 13.30 6.94 2.92
CA HIS A 44 14.59 7.13 3.56
C HIS A 44 15.70 6.37 2.81
N TRP A 45 16.76 7.08 2.42
CA TRP A 45 17.86 6.54 1.59
C TRP A 45 18.50 5.26 2.13
N VAL A 46 18.54 5.07 3.45
CA VAL A 46 19.12 3.84 4.06
C VAL A 46 18.37 2.59 3.64
N ILE A 47 17.06 2.63 3.45
CA ILE A 47 16.32 1.43 3.05
C ILE A 47 16.64 1.08 1.61
N ILE A 48 16.65 2.10 0.75
CA ILE A 48 17.07 1.97 -0.65
C ILE A 48 18.46 1.32 -0.67
N PHE A 49 19.39 1.85 0.13
CA PHE A 49 20.74 1.30 0.26
C PHE A 49 20.74 -0.16 0.74
N VAL A 50 20.05 -0.49 1.84
CA VAL A 50 20.06 -1.84 2.42
C VAL A 50 19.43 -2.87 1.49
N GLN A 51 18.30 -2.54 0.85
CA GLN A 51 17.63 -3.45 -0.07
C GLN A 51 18.45 -3.67 -1.35
N CYS A 52 18.98 -2.60 -1.95
CA CYS A 52 19.87 -2.71 -3.12
C CYS A 52 21.19 -3.41 -2.77
N PHE A 53 21.75 -3.17 -1.58
CA PHE A 53 22.98 -3.81 -1.12
C PHE A 53 22.80 -5.32 -0.97
N LEU A 54 21.64 -5.79 -0.49
CA LEU A 54 21.37 -7.22 -0.36
C LEU A 54 21.39 -7.93 -1.72
N PHE A 55 20.73 -7.37 -2.73
CA PHE A 55 20.76 -7.90 -4.10
C PHE A 55 22.16 -7.80 -4.73
N GLY A 56 22.85 -6.68 -4.52
CA GLY A 56 24.22 -6.48 -5.00
C GLY A 56 25.22 -7.45 -4.36
N ALA A 57 25.12 -7.70 -3.05
CA ALA A 57 25.94 -8.66 -2.34
C ALA A 57 25.67 -10.10 -2.79
N ALA A 58 24.39 -10.46 -2.98
CA ALA A 58 24.02 -11.76 -3.53
C ALA A 58 24.57 -11.95 -4.95
N ALA A 59 24.38 -10.96 -5.84
CA ALA A 59 24.93 -10.99 -7.19
C ALA A 59 26.46 -11.12 -7.17
N LEU A 60 27.14 -10.38 -6.29
CA LEU A 60 28.59 -10.46 -6.12
C LEU A 60 29.04 -11.87 -5.70
N LEU A 61 28.29 -12.57 -4.86
CA LEU A 61 28.60 -13.97 -4.51
C LEU A 61 28.47 -14.90 -5.73
N PHE A 62 27.44 -14.74 -6.57
CA PHE A 62 27.30 -15.53 -7.79
C PHE A 62 28.42 -15.24 -8.80
N PHE A 63 28.75 -13.96 -9.03
CA PHE A 63 29.85 -13.57 -9.90
C PHE A 63 31.20 -14.03 -9.37
N ALA A 64 31.44 -13.89 -8.06
CA ALA A 64 32.67 -14.36 -7.42
C ALA A 64 32.80 -15.88 -7.51
N THR A 65 31.71 -16.62 -7.39
CA THR A 65 31.72 -18.09 -7.51
C THR A 65 31.97 -18.53 -8.95
N ALA A 66 31.30 -17.90 -9.92
CA ALA A 66 31.54 -18.15 -11.35
C ALA A 66 32.99 -17.81 -11.74
N PHE A 67 33.52 -16.69 -11.23
CA PHE A 67 34.92 -16.31 -11.45
C PHE A 67 35.89 -17.28 -10.77
N TYR A 68 35.60 -17.69 -9.54
CA TYR A 68 36.42 -18.67 -8.81
C TYR A 68 36.47 -19.99 -9.58
N ARG A 69 35.35 -20.46 -10.14
CA ARG A 69 35.32 -21.66 -10.99
C ARG A 69 36.06 -21.47 -12.31
N SER A 70 35.98 -20.29 -12.93
CA SER A 70 36.63 -20.01 -14.22
C SER A 70 38.15 -20.03 -14.15
N ILE A 71 38.73 -19.70 -12.99
CA ILE A 71 40.18 -19.84 -12.75
C ILE A 71 40.59 -21.26 -12.28
N GLY A 72 39.67 -22.22 -12.26
CA GLY A 72 39.91 -23.60 -11.80
C GLY A 72 39.70 -23.83 -10.31
N GLY A 73 38.98 -22.94 -9.65
CA GLY A 73 38.60 -23.07 -8.25
C GLY A 73 37.55 -24.16 -8.03
N THR A 74 37.86 -25.11 -7.16
CA THR A 74 36.94 -26.13 -6.67
C THR A 74 36.64 -25.88 -5.18
N LEU A 75 35.38 -26.09 -4.78
CA LEU A 75 34.87 -25.81 -3.42
C LEU A 75 35.11 -26.94 -2.42
N ILE A 76 35.33 -28.16 -2.90
CA ILE A 76 35.63 -29.32 -2.06
C ILE A 76 36.64 -30.15 -2.84
N SER A 77 37.89 -30.20 -2.37
CA SER A 77 38.92 -31.08 -2.90
C SER A 77 39.52 -31.92 -1.79
N GLY A 78 39.60 -33.23 -2.02
CA GLY A 78 40.29 -34.17 -1.12
C GLY A 78 41.75 -34.37 -1.52
N GLY A 79 42.63 -34.60 -0.56
CA GLY A 79 44.03 -34.98 -0.80
C GLY A 79 44.94 -33.88 -1.36
N VAL A 80 44.54 -32.61 -1.21
CA VAL A 80 45.32 -31.43 -1.66
C VAL A 80 46.05 -30.74 -0.50
N GLY A 81 45.55 -30.90 0.72
CA GLY A 81 46.15 -30.35 1.94
C GLY A 81 47.07 -31.35 2.64
N GLU A 82 47.91 -30.84 3.53
CA GLU A 82 48.67 -31.67 4.46
C GLU A 82 47.69 -32.32 5.45
N THR A 83 47.90 -33.60 5.76
CA THR A 83 47.11 -34.32 6.75
C THR A 83 47.52 -33.87 8.14
N GLY A 84 46.57 -33.39 8.96
CA GLY A 84 46.85 -32.95 10.33
C GLY A 84 46.12 -31.67 10.75
N MET A 85 46.58 -31.07 11.85
CA MET A 85 46.02 -29.82 12.39
C MET A 85 46.83 -28.60 11.95
N ASP A 86 46.33 -27.90 10.94
CA ASP A 86 46.85 -26.61 10.51
C ASP A 86 46.28 -25.44 11.34
N ILE A 87 46.89 -24.26 11.22
CA ILE A 87 46.42 -23.00 11.83
C ILE A 87 44.94 -22.73 11.53
N ALA A 88 44.47 -23.06 10.32
CA ALA A 88 43.07 -22.90 9.95
C ALA A 88 42.14 -23.86 10.71
N ASN A 89 42.56 -25.09 10.99
CA ASN A 89 41.80 -26.06 11.79
C ASN A 89 41.73 -25.60 13.26
N ILE A 90 42.82 -25.01 13.76
CA ILE A 90 42.87 -24.39 15.11
C ILE A 90 41.89 -23.21 15.19
N LEU A 91 41.88 -22.31 14.18
CA LEU A 91 40.94 -21.19 14.12
C LEU A 91 39.48 -21.66 14.10
N LEU A 92 39.15 -22.66 13.28
CA LEU A 92 37.82 -23.25 13.24
C LEU A 92 37.45 -23.88 14.60
N LEU A 93 38.38 -24.55 15.25
CA LEU A 93 38.16 -25.13 16.58
C LEU A 93 37.91 -24.04 17.64
N VAL A 94 38.67 -22.93 17.61
CA VAL A 94 38.43 -21.76 18.47
C VAL A 94 37.03 -21.17 18.22
N VAL A 95 36.61 -21.06 16.96
CA VAL A 95 35.26 -20.60 16.60
C VAL A 95 34.18 -21.57 17.10
N ALA A 96 34.38 -22.88 16.95
CA ALA A 96 33.46 -23.90 17.45
C ALA A 96 33.31 -23.82 18.98
N VAL A 97 34.43 -23.72 19.69
CA VAL A 97 34.46 -23.59 21.16
C VAL A 97 33.81 -22.28 21.58
N GLY A 98 34.10 -21.16 20.90
CA GLY A 98 33.45 -19.87 21.14
C GLY A 98 31.94 -19.93 20.98
N LEU A 99 31.43 -20.55 19.91
CA LEU A 99 29.99 -20.75 19.69
C LEU A 99 29.36 -21.64 20.76
N LEU A 100 30.08 -22.66 21.24
CA LEU A 100 29.63 -23.55 22.31
C LEU A 100 29.53 -22.78 23.64
N VAL A 101 30.52 -21.93 23.95
CA VAL A 101 30.51 -21.03 25.11
C VAL A 101 29.34 -20.05 25.03
N VAL A 102 29.13 -19.41 23.87
CA VAL A 102 28.00 -18.50 23.64
C VAL A 102 26.67 -19.22 23.83
N ARG A 103 26.52 -20.44 23.30
CA ARG A 103 25.32 -21.26 23.49
C ARG A 103 25.08 -21.60 24.97
N LEU A 104 26.12 -21.97 25.72
CA LEU A 104 26.02 -22.26 27.15
C LEU A 104 25.67 -21.01 27.95
N TRP A 105 26.25 -19.86 27.60
CA TRP A 105 25.98 -18.58 28.23
C TRP A 105 24.55 -18.10 27.99
N LEU A 106 24.08 -18.14 26.74
CA LEU A 106 22.68 -17.86 26.38
C LEU A 106 21.72 -18.84 27.06
N GLY A 107 22.11 -20.12 27.15
CA GLY A 107 21.35 -21.14 27.86
C GLY A 107 21.22 -20.88 29.37
N ARG A 108 22.26 -20.35 30.03
CA ARG A 108 22.20 -19.91 31.43
C ARG A 108 21.28 -18.70 31.60
N GLN A 109 21.44 -17.65 30.80
CA GLN A 109 20.55 -16.47 30.86
C GLN A 109 19.08 -16.83 30.59
N ALA A 110 18.82 -17.74 29.65
CA ALA A 110 17.49 -18.25 29.32
C ALA A 110 16.83 -18.96 30.52
N ARG A 111 17.61 -19.70 31.32
CA ARG A 111 17.12 -20.34 32.55
C ARG A 111 16.82 -19.33 33.65
N GLU A 112 17.69 -18.33 33.83
CA GLU A 112 17.48 -17.25 34.80
C GLU A 112 16.24 -16.40 34.47
N LYS A 113 16.01 -16.10 33.19
CA LYS A 113 14.85 -15.31 32.73
C LYS A 113 13.58 -16.14 32.47
N LYS A 114 13.58 -17.46 32.76
CA LYS A 114 12.51 -18.42 32.41
C LYS A 114 12.04 -18.38 30.93
N GLN A 115 12.83 -17.81 30.02
CA GLN A 115 12.53 -17.76 28.60
C GLN A 115 13.35 -18.83 27.87
N ARG A 116 12.67 -19.84 27.32
CA ARG A 116 13.34 -20.87 26.51
C ARG A 116 13.67 -20.31 25.13
N MET A 117 14.91 -20.50 24.67
CA MET A 117 15.28 -20.17 23.28
C MET A 117 14.35 -20.91 22.29
N PRO A 118 13.87 -20.24 21.23
CA PRO A 118 13.01 -20.84 20.21
C PRO A 118 13.72 -21.99 19.49
N LEU A 119 12.95 -22.97 19.00
CA LEU A 119 13.48 -24.21 18.42
C LEU A 119 14.40 -23.97 17.22
N TRP A 120 14.04 -23.03 16.34
CA TRP A 120 14.84 -22.75 15.13
C TRP A 120 16.25 -22.26 15.47
N GLN A 121 16.41 -21.40 16.49
CA GLN A 121 17.74 -20.95 16.95
C GLN A 121 18.57 -22.13 17.48
N ARG A 122 17.94 -23.07 18.22
CA ARG A 122 18.64 -24.26 18.72
C ARG A 122 19.11 -25.17 17.61
N LEU A 123 18.24 -25.39 16.62
CA LEU A 123 18.54 -26.17 15.43
C LEU A 123 19.65 -25.51 14.61
N LEU A 124 19.63 -24.18 14.47
CA LEU A 124 20.65 -23.40 13.77
C LEU A 124 22.02 -23.51 14.47
N PHE A 125 22.08 -23.37 15.80
CA PHE A 125 23.33 -23.60 16.54
C PHE A 125 23.86 -25.02 16.39
N LEU A 126 22.97 -26.02 16.40
CA LEU A 126 23.36 -27.42 16.25
C LEU A 126 23.87 -27.69 14.82
N PHE A 127 23.16 -27.18 13.82
CA PHE A 127 23.56 -27.23 12.42
C PHE A 127 24.94 -26.61 12.21
N ILE A 128 25.17 -25.38 12.68
CA ILE A 128 26.48 -24.72 12.56
C ILE A 128 27.58 -25.54 13.23
N LEU A 129 27.36 -26.06 14.44
CA LEU A 129 28.36 -26.88 15.14
C LEU A 129 28.66 -28.19 14.41
N VAL A 130 27.64 -28.85 13.87
CA VAL A 130 27.82 -30.07 13.06
C VAL A 130 28.58 -29.76 11.77
N THR A 131 28.22 -28.68 11.08
CA THR A 131 28.94 -28.24 9.87
C THR A 131 30.39 -27.90 10.18
N LEU A 132 30.67 -27.20 11.29
CA LEU A 132 32.04 -26.88 11.70
C LEU A 132 32.83 -28.13 12.07
N GLY A 133 32.22 -29.07 12.80
CA GLY A 133 32.84 -30.36 13.12
C GLY A 133 33.20 -31.14 11.87
N PHE A 134 32.26 -31.25 10.93
CA PHE A 134 32.49 -31.88 9.63
C PHE A 134 33.61 -31.19 8.83
N LEU A 135 33.65 -29.86 8.84
CA LEU A 135 34.67 -29.09 8.11
C LEU A 135 36.06 -29.27 8.74
N ILE A 136 36.15 -29.37 10.06
CA ILE A 136 37.39 -29.67 10.78
C ILE A 136 37.87 -31.09 10.44
N THR A 137 37.00 -32.10 10.48
CA THR A 137 37.38 -33.49 10.14
C THR A 137 37.77 -33.62 8.67
N PHE A 138 37.00 -33.00 7.77
CA PHE A 138 37.30 -32.99 6.34
C PHE A 138 38.66 -32.34 6.04
N ARG A 139 39.00 -31.24 6.75
CA ARG A 139 40.31 -30.60 6.61
C ARG A 139 41.44 -31.38 7.28
N TYR A 140 41.16 -32.13 8.35
CA TYR A 140 42.15 -32.98 9.01
C TYR A 140 42.64 -34.09 8.08
N ASP A 141 41.74 -34.66 7.27
CA ASP A 141 42.04 -35.68 6.26
C ASP A 141 42.71 -35.10 4.99
N GLY A 142 43.21 -33.86 5.03
CA GLY A 142 43.86 -33.21 3.90
C GLY A 142 42.89 -32.60 2.88
N GLY A 143 41.61 -32.44 3.23
CA GLY A 143 40.63 -31.74 2.42
C GLY A 143 40.79 -30.22 2.45
N ARG A 144 40.57 -29.54 1.31
CA ARG A 144 40.53 -28.07 1.23
C ARG A 144 39.17 -27.61 0.69
N VAL A 145 38.63 -26.57 1.33
CA VAL A 145 37.35 -25.92 0.94
C VAL A 145 37.56 -24.91 -0.19
N PHE A 146 38.77 -24.37 -0.32
CA PHE A 146 39.13 -23.56 -1.46
C PHE A 146 40.46 -24.07 -1.99
N SER A 147 40.44 -24.72 -3.15
CA SER A 147 41.63 -25.07 -3.92
C SER A 147 41.49 -24.62 -5.36
N ILE A 148 42.54 -24.01 -5.88
CA ILE A 148 42.63 -23.64 -7.30
C ILE A 148 43.46 -24.72 -7.99
N GLN A 149 42.81 -25.47 -8.87
CA GLN A 149 43.45 -26.46 -9.73
C GLN A 149 43.23 -25.99 -11.17
N THR A 150 44.28 -25.44 -11.80
CA THR A 150 44.21 -24.89 -13.16
C THR A 150 43.75 -25.92 -14.20
N ALA A 151 43.95 -27.21 -13.94
CA ALA A 151 43.45 -28.31 -14.79
C ALA A 151 41.92 -28.40 -14.85
N ASN A 152 41.21 -27.91 -13.82
CA ASN A 152 39.76 -27.91 -13.72
C ASN A 152 39.13 -26.55 -14.06
N ALA A 153 39.88 -25.68 -14.75
CA ALA A 153 39.37 -24.39 -15.21
C ALA A 153 38.22 -24.60 -16.19
N ALA A 154 36.99 -24.42 -15.69
CA ALA A 154 35.78 -24.48 -16.50
C ALA A 154 35.45 -23.05 -16.97
N GLY A 155 35.60 -22.78 -18.27
CA GLY A 155 35.33 -21.45 -18.85
C GLY A 155 33.84 -21.07 -18.82
N LEU A 156 33.19 -20.96 -19.97
CA LEU A 156 31.74 -20.77 -20.09
C LEU A 156 31.03 -22.14 -20.15
N ASP A 157 31.14 -22.93 -19.09
CA ASP A 157 30.29 -24.12 -18.92
C ASP A 157 28.84 -23.73 -18.60
N LEU A 158 27.90 -24.66 -18.76
CA LEU A 158 26.46 -24.41 -18.49
C LEU A 158 26.25 -23.86 -17.07
N LEU A 159 27.03 -24.33 -16.10
CA LEU A 159 26.91 -23.91 -14.70
C LEU A 159 27.42 -22.47 -14.49
N ASN A 160 28.58 -22.09 -15.03
CA ASN A 160 29.04 -20.70 -14.96
C ASN A 160 28.11 -19.77 -15.73
N ALA A 161 27.60 -20.19 -16.89
CA ALA A 161 26.61 -19.42 -17.65
C ALA A 161 25.34 -19.18 -16.82
N LEU A 162 24.87 -20.19 -16.09
CA LEU A 162 23.73 -20.09 -15.18
C LEU A 162 24.03 -19.20 -13.96
N MET A 163 25.22 -19.29 -13.36
CA MET A 163 25.59 -18.42 -12.24
C MET A 163 25.71 -16.95 -12.67
N ILE A 164 26.29 -16.69 -13.85
CA ILE A 164 26.39 -15.34 -14.43
C ILE A 164 24.99 -14.81 -14.74
N SER A 165 24.10 -15.62 -15.33
CA SER A 165 22.74 -15.19 -15.63
C SER A 165 21.94 -14.88 -14.36
N ILE A 166 22.03 -15.71 -13.32
CA ILE A 166 21.42 -15.43 -12.01
C ILE A 166 21.99 -14.14 -11.41
N GLY A 167 23.31 -13.95 -11.45
CA GLY A 167 23.95 -12.72 -10.97
C GLY A 167 23.43 -11.47 -11.70
N LEU A 168 23.26 -11.54 -13.02
CA LEU A 168 22.75 -10.45 -13.84
C LEU A 168 21.27 -10.17 -13.57
N VAL A 169 20.45 -11.21 -13.36
CA VAL A 169 19.05 -11.08 -12.92
C VAL A 169 18.97 -10.38 -11.56
N LEU A 170 19.82 -10.76 -10.60
CA LEU A 170 19.87 -10.13 -9.28
C LEU A 170 20.29 -8.65 -9.34
N VAL A 171 21.26 -8.30 -10.18
CA VAL A 171 21.63 -6.89 -10.42
C VAL A 171 20.46 -6.12 -11.02
N THR A 172 19.78 -6.72 -12.00
CA THR A 172 18.61 -6.11 -12.66
C THR A 172 17.49 -5.86 -11.65
N ILE A 173 17.23 -6.82 -10.77
CA ILE A 173 16.28 -6.68 -9.65
C ILE A 173 16.73 -5.56 -8.70
N GLY A 174 18.01 -5.52 -8.31
CA GLY A 174 18.52 -4.48 -7.43
C GLY A 174 18.43 -3.07 -8.01
N ILE A 175 18.63 -2.92 -9.33
CA ILE A 175 18.44 -1.66 -10.05
C ILE A 175 16.95 -1.30 -10.10
N TYR A 176 16.09 -2.26 -10.41
CA TYR A 176 14.64 -2.05 -10.40
C TYR A 176 14.15 -1.58 -9.02
N THR A 177 14.54 -2.26 -7.95
CA THR A 177 14.22 -1.88 -6.56
C THR A 177 14.74 -0.49 -6.20
N TYR A 178 15.90 -0.07 -6.74
CA TYR A 178 16.40 1.29 -6.50
C TYR A 178 15.44 2.35 -7.05
N PHE A 179 15.03 2.22 -8.31
CA PHE A 179 14.14 3.19 -8.96
C PHE A 179 12.73 3.19 -8.35
N ASP A 180 12.17 2.00 -8.12
CA ASP A 180 10.86 1.82 -7.47
C ASP A 180 10.78 2.54 -6.12
N LEU A 181 11.81 2.40 -5.28
CA LEU A 181 11.82 3.03 -3.95
C LEU A 181 12.19 4.52 -3.98
N LYS A 182 12.99 4.95 -4.95
CA LYS A 182 13.48 6.33 -5.05
C LYS A 182 12.35 7.28 -5.43
N ASP A 183 11.47 6.85 -6.32
CA ASP A 183 10.47 7.70 -6.94
C ASP A 183 9.14 7.72 -6.16
N ASP A 184 8.96 6.80 -5.21
CA ASP A 184 7.83 6.79 -4.27
C ASP A 184 7.90 8.01 -3.32
N SER A 185 6.86 8.84 -3.36
CA SER A 185 6.80 10.11 -2.64
C SER A 185 5.39 10.41 -2.12
N LEU A 186 5.35 11.10 -0.99
CA LEU A 186 4.14 11.61 -0.37
C LEU A 186 4.14 13.14 -0.45
N VAL A 187 3.25 13.69 -1.26
CA VAL A 187 3.12 15.12 -1.55
C VAL A 187 1.92 15.68 -0.80
N LEU A 188 2.14 16.71 0.01
CA LEU A 188 1.10 17.51 0.64
C LEU A 188 0.88 18.76 -0.20
N THR A 189 -0.35 18.94 -0.67
CA THR A 189 -0.82 20.17 -1.28
C THR A 189 -1.70 20.95 -0.30
N ASN A 190 -2.11 22.14 -0.66
CA ASN A 190 -3.07 22.94 0.12
C ASN A 190 -4.47 22.31 0.23
N PHE A 191 -4.81 21.35 -0.65
CA PHE A 191 -6.14 20.73 -0.69
C PHE A 191 -6.14 19.23 -0.37
N ARG A 192 -5.06 18.51 -0.66
CA ARG A 192 -5.03 17.06 -0.55
C ARG A 192 -3.63 16.55 -0.22
N VAL A 193 -3.60 15.34 0.32
CA VAL A 193 -2.40 14.54 0.42
C VAL A 193 -2.41 13.54 -0.73
N LEU A 194 -1.33 13.54 -1.50
CA LEU A 194 -1.12 12.69 -2.67
C LEU A 194 0.02 11.73 -2.33
N ARG A 195 -0.22 10.42 -2.43
CA ARG A 195 0.85 9.44 -2.48
C ARG A 195 1.10 9.07 -3.94
N ARG A 196 2.29 9.38 -4.42
CA ARG A 196 2.77 9.11 -5.77
C ARG A 196 3.72 7.92 -5.71
N GLU A 197 3.31 6.81 -6.28
CA GLU A 197 4.13 5.61 -6.43
C GLU A 197 4.36 5.40 -7.93
N VAL A 198 5.62 5.50 -8.36
CA VAL A 198 6.00 5.41 -9.78
C VAL A 198 6.65 4.06 -10.00
N GLN A 199 6.06 3.23 -10.85
CA GLN A 199 6.59 1.90 -11.15
C GLN A 199 7.16 1.90 -12.58
N GLU A 200 8.49 1.93 -12.68
CA GLU A 200 9.23 1.86 -13.95
C GLU A 200 10.04 0.56 -14.04
N ILE A 201 10.05 -0.10 -15.21
CA ILE A 201 11.02 -1.17 -15.50
C ILE A 201 12.16 -0.54 -16.31
N PRO A 202 13.30 -0.16 -15.69
CA PRO A 202 14.32 0.63 -16.37
C PRO A 202 14.96 -0.10 -17.55
N VAL A 203 15.12 -1.43 -17.51
CA VAL A 203 15.84 -2.18 -18.56
C VAL A 203 14.94 -2.53 -19.76
N LEU A 204 13.75 -3.10 -19.53
CA LEU A 204 12.79 -3.35 -20.62
C LEU A 204 12.16 -2.06 -21.13
N GLY A 205 11.84 -1.10 -20.26
CA GLY A 205 11.27 0.19 -20.63
C GLY A 205 12.15 0.94 -21.61
N GLN A 206 13.48 0.95 -21.40
CA GLN A 206 14.43 1.59 -22.31
C GLN A 206 14.65 0.82 -23.60
N ILE A 207 14.78 -0.52 -23.56
CA ILE A 207 14.92 -1.32 -24.78
C ILE A 207 13.65 -1.18 -25.64
N ILE A 208 12.48 -1.21 -25.02
CA ILE A 208 11.20 -1.05 -25.69
C ILE A 208 11.01 0.41 -26.14
N GLU A 209 11.42 1.42 -25.38
CA GLU A 209 11.40 2.81 -25.81
C GLU A 209 12.32 3.05 -27.01
N LEU A 210 13.51 2.42 -27.02
CA LEU A 210 14.44 2.48 -28.15
C LEU A 210 13.87 1.79 -29.41
N VAL A 211 13.15 0.68 -29.23
CA VAL A 211 12.57 -0.13 -30.33
C VAL A 211 11.21 0.40 -30.81
N LEU A 212 10.36 0.90 -29.92
CA LEU A 212 8.97 1.34 -30.18
C LEU A 212 8.75 2.86 -30.08
N ARG A 213 9.78 3.67 -29.76
CA ARG A 213 9.71 5.14 -29.59
C ARG A 213 8.53 5.61 -28.73
N ARG A 214 8.22 4.87 -27.66
CA ARG A 214 7.22 5.25 -26.65
C ARG A 214 7.84 5.15 -25.27
N LYS A 215 7.70 6.20 -24.45
CA LYS A 215 7.96 6.13 -23.01
C LYS A 215 7.00 5.11 -22.40
N LEU A 216 7.55 4.05 -21.82
CA LEU A 216 6.80 3.12 -20.97
C LEU A 216 7.02 3.51 -19.51
N VAL A 217 6.38 4.61 -19.10
CA VAL A 217 5.92 4.69 -17.71
C VAL A 217 4.83 3.63 -17.62
N LEU A 218 5.15 2.48 -17.01
CA LEU A 218 4.20 1.37 -16.93
C LEU A 218 3.00 1.77 -16.06
N ARG A 219 3.24 2.58 -15.01
CA ARG A 219 2.17 3.18 -14.19
C ARG A 219 2.68 4.24 -13.22
N GLU A 220 1.95 5.35 -13.15
CA GLU A 220 1.95 6.25 -12.00
C GLU A 220 0.68 5.99 -11.18
N PHE A 221 0.85 5.60 -9.93
CA PHE A 221 -0.27 5.42 -9.00
C PHE A 221 -0.37 6.61 -8.06
N LEU A 222 -1.50 7.31 -8.12
CA LEU A 222 -1.81 8.45 -7.27
C LEU A 222 -2.93 8.10 -6.30
N GLN A 223 -2.61 7.81 -5.03
CA GLN A 223 -3.63 7.81 -3.97
C GLN A 223 -3.85 9.24 -3.50
N GLN A 224 -5.11 9.65 -3.40
CA GLN A 224 -5.44 11.03 -3.07
C GLN A 224 -6.39 11.07 -1.87
N MET A 225 -6.08 11.90 -0.89
CA MET A 225 -6.93 12.14 0.27
C MET A 225 -7.15 13.64 0.41
N VAL A 226 -8.41 14.08 0.40
CA VAL A 226 -8.72 15.49 0.68
C VAL A 226 -8.39 15.79 2.12
N ILE A 227 -7.77 16.93 2.36
CA ILE A 227 -7.25 17.28 3.68
C ILE A 227 -8.37 17.48 4.72
N GLU A 228 -9.56 17.87 4.29
CA GLU A 228 -10.78 17.98 5.10
C GLU A 228 -11.18 16.63 5.74
N ASP A 229 -10.92 15.54 5.01
CA ASP A 229 -11.28 14.18 5.45
C ASP A 229 -10.24 13.62 6.45
N VAL A 230 -9.08 14.28 6.66
CA VAL A 230 -8.02 13.78 7.55
C VAL A 230 -8.45 13.89 9.02
N GLN A 231 -8.47 12.76 9.72
CA GLN A 231 -8.79 12.71 11.15
C GLN A 231 -7.55 12.64 12.03
N GLN A 232 -6.69 11.66 11.74
CA GLN A 232 -5.52 11.36 12.56
C GLN A 232 -4.32 11.09 11.65
N VAL A 233 -3.16 11.60 12.07
CA VAL A 233 -1.88 11.31 11.43
C VAL A 233 -0.96 10.77 12.51
N ASN A 234 -0.57 9.50 12.36
CA ASN A 234 0.26 8.80 13.32
C ASN A 234 1.60 8.42 12.68
N VAL A 235 2.67 8.46 13.46
CA VAL A 235 3.98 7.93 13.08
C VAL A 235 4.18 6.63 13.85
N LYS A 236 4.28 5.50 13.13
CA LYS A 236 4.48 4.18 13.70
C LYS A 236 5.87 3.63 13.37
N GLN A 237 6.33 2.68 14.18
CA GLN A 237 7.50 1.85 13.94
C GLN A 237 7.04 0.40 14.12
N ASP A 238 6.95 -0.35 13.02
CA ASP A 238 6.31 -1.66 13.03
C ASP A 238 7.35 -2.80 13.17
N ASN A 239 8.62 -2.55 12.83
CA ASN A 239 9.68 -3.57 12.85
C ASN A 239 10.83 -3.26 13.83
N TYR A 240 11.49 -4.31 14.34
CA TYR A 240 12.71 -4.18 15.16
C TYR A 240 13.84 -3.47 14.43
N PHE A 241 13.99 -3.75 13.12
CA PHE A 241 14.99 -3.09 12.30
C PHE A 241 14.76 -1.57 12.26
N GLU A 242 13.50 -1.15 12.06
CA GLU A 242 13.07 0.25 12.08
C GLU A 242 13.39 0.92 13.43
N TYR A 243 13.10 0.22 14.52
CA TYR A 243 13.39 0.71 15.87
C TYR A 243 14.90 0.95 16.08
N TYR A 244 15.75 0.00 15.69
CA TYR A 244 17.20 0.15 15.82
C TYR A 244 17.76 1.23 14.90
N LEU A 245 17.25 1.34 13.67
CA LEU A 245 17.63 2.40 12.74
C LEU A 245 17.26 3.77 13.31
N TYR A 246 16.05 3.90 13.84
CA TYR A 246 15.59 5.10 14.54
C TYR A 246 16.50 5.45 15.71
N LYS A 247 16.84 4.48 16.56
CA LYS A 247 17.76 4.67 17.69
C LYS A 247 19.18 5.06 17.25
N PHE A 248 19.68 4.48 16.17
CA PHE A 248 20.97 4.79 15.59
C PHE A 248 21.01 6.25 15.09
N PHE A 249 19.99 6.69 14.36
CA PHE A 249 19.90 8.09 13.93
C PHE A 249 19.67 9.06 15.09
N GLN A 250 18.89 8.66 16.10
CA GLN A 250 18.75 9.43 17.35
C GLN A 250 20.10 9.56 18.08
N LEU A 251 20.94 8.51 18.06
CA LEU A 251 22.26 8.53 18.66
C LEU A 251 23.18 9.50 17.90
N LEU A 252 23.20 9.47 16.56
CA LEU A 252 23.98 10.39 15.74
C LEU A 252 23.64 11.86 16.02
N GLU A 253 22.38 12.16 16.35
CA GLU A 253 21.91 13.49 16.77
C GLU A 253 22.49 13.94 18.09
N ARG A 254 22.55 13.02 19.04
CA ARG A 254 23.20 13.28 20.30
C ARG A 254 24.70 13.58 20.14
N PHE A 255 25.33 13.03 19.10
CA PHE A 255 26.73 13.27 18.76
C PHE A 255 26.95 14.48 17.84
N GLY A 256 25.91 15.26 17.53
CA GLY A 256 26.04 16.51 16.79
C GLY A 256 26.31 16.35 15.29
N VAL A 257 26.16 15.15 14.74
CA VAL A 257 26.15 14.95 13.29
C VAL A 257 24.92 15.67 12.75
N ARG A 258 25.03 16.45 11.67
CA ARG A 258 23.90 17.18 11.06
C ARG A 258 23.58 16.60 9.70
N GLY A 259 22.30 16.63 9.30
CA GLY A 259 21.87 16.32 7.94
C GLY A 259 21.19 14.96 7.71
N TYR A 260 21.11 14.06 8.71
CA TYR A 260 20.26 12.87 8.58
C TYR A 260 18.83 13.18 9.03
N LYS A 261 17.85 12.61 8.32
CA LYS A 261 16.42 12.74 8.62
C LYS A 261 15.99 11.61 9.54
N ARG A 262 15.03 11.88 10.43
CA ARG A 262 14.44 10.81 11.26
C ARG A 262 13.66 9.83 10.38
N TYR A 263 13.56 8.60 10.89
CA TYR A 263 12.96 7.47 10.22
C TYR A 263 11.59 7.11 10.84
N GLY A 264 10.60 6.74 10.03
CA GLY A 264 9.36 6.12 10.52
C GLY A 264 8.25 6.03 9.47
N THR A 265 7.25 5.22 9.77
CA THR A 265 6.09 4.99 8.89
C THR A 265 4.98 5.99 9.20
N LEU A 266 4.51 6.71 8.18
CA LEU A 266 3.38 7.62 8.28
C LEU A 266 2.07 6.89 8.00
N VAL A 267 1.11 7.00 8.92
CA VAL A 267 -0.23 6.46 8.77
C VAL A 267 -1.22 7.62 8.88
N ILE A 268 -1.82 7.97 7.74
CA ILE A 268 -2.83 9.03 7.62
C ILE A 268 -4.19 8.36 7.53
N GLN A 269 -5.04 8.62 8.52
CA GLN A 269 -6.39 8.06 8.59
C GLN A 269 -7.41 9.12 8.19
N SER A 270 -8.29 8.77 7.25
CA SER A 270 -9.39 9.61 6.83
C SER A 270 -10.73 9.17 7.45
N LEU A 271 -11.68 10.11 7.48
CA LEU A 271 -13.10 9.84 7.69
C LEU A 271 -13.67 8.93 6.59
N SER A 272 -13.04 8.94 5.42
CA SER A 272 -13.48 8.28 4.18
C SER A 272 -12.97 6.85 4.00
N PHE A 273 -12.53 6.18 5.08
CA PHE A 273 -12.00 4.80 5.11
C PHE A 273 -10.70 4.56 4.34
N GLN A 274 -10.24 5.51 3.54
CA GLN A 274 -8.94 5.45 2.88
C GLN A 274 -7.86 5.78 3.90
N ASN A 275 -7.00 4.80 4.19
CA ASN A 275 -5.79 5.02 4.97
C ASN A 275 -4.62 5.11 4.01
N ILE A 276 -3.92 6.25 4.00
CA ILE A 276 -2.66 6.36 3.29
C ILE A 276 -1.57 5.95 4.26
N ILE A 277 -0.95 4.79 3.97
CA ILE A 277 0.23 4.30 4.67
C ILE A 277 1.42 4.59 3.78
N PHE A 278 2.31 5.46 4.27
CA PHE A 278 3.59 5.74 3.63
C PHE A 278 4.70 5.18 4.52
N PRO A 279 5.17 3.95 4.25
CA PRO A 279 6.25 3.35 5.02
C PRO A 279 7.51 4.19 4.84
N ASP A 280 8.44 4.05 5.78
CA ASP A 280 9.85 4.39 5.47
C ASP A 280 10.12 5.87 5.15
N ALA A 281 9.27 6.76 5.63
CA ALA A 281 9.32 8.17 5.29
C ALA A 281 10.56 8.86 5.87
N ALA A 282 11.16 9.75 5.07
CA ALA A 282 12.22 10.63 5.53
C ALA A 282 11.61 11.85 6.27
N ALA A 283 11.96 12.01 7.54
CA ALA A 283 11.44 13.04 8.44
C ALA A 283 9.90 13.00 8.60
N PRO A 284 9.34 11.87 9.09
CA PRO A 284 7.89 11.69 9.20
C PRO A 284 7.23 12.72 10.12
N ALA A 285 7.88 13.09 11.22
CA ALA A 285 7.36 14.06 12.18
C ALA A 285 7.11 15.45 11.55
N ASP A 286 7.97 15.85 10.62
CA ASP A 286 7.83 17.12 9.92
C ASP A 286 6.63 17.13 8.97
N MET A 287 6.43 16.01 8.26
CA MET A 287 5.29 15.83 7.35
C MET A 287 3.99 15.71 8.14
N GLN A 288 3.99 14.98 9.26
CA GLN A 288 2.87 14.90 10.20
C GLN A 288 2.47 16.30 10.68
N LYS A 289 3.43 17.10 11.14
CA LYS A 289 3.18 18.47 11.57
C LYS A 289 2.58 19.31 10.43
N ALA A 290 3.15 19.24 9.23
CA ALA A 290 2.64 20.00 8.08
C ALA A 290 1.19 19.63 7.72
N ILE A 291 0.83 18.35 7.76
CA ILE A 291 -0.55 17.90 7.54
C ILE A 291 -1.48 18.44 8.63
N LEU A 292 -1.09 18.31 9.91
CA LEU A 292 -1.91 18.77 11.03
C LEU A 292 -2.11 20.29 11.05
N ASP A 293 -1.07 21.04 10.70
CA ASP A 293 -1.14 22.50 10.57
C ASP A 293 -2.18 22.90 9.50
N GLN A 294 -2.17 22.23 8.35
CA GLN A 294 -3.11 22.49 7.26
C GLN A 294 -4.55 22.07 7.60
N VAL A 295 -4.74 20.92 8.25
CA VAL A 295 -6.05 20.51 8.79
C VAL A 295 -6.57 21.52 9.80
N GLY A 296 -5.68 22.04 10.66
CA GLY A 296 -6.01 23.06 11.65
C GLY A 296 -6.35 24.42 11.04
N GLU A 297 -5.72 24.80 9.93
CA GLU A 297 -6.09 26.00 9.17
C GLU A 297 -7.50 25.90 8.57
N ILE A 298 -7.82 24.76 7.97
CA ILE A 298 -9.13 24.55 7.34
C ILE A 298 -10.24 24.54 8.39
N LYS A 299 -10.05 23.83 9.50
CA LYS A 299 -11.00 23.85 10.63
C LYS A 299 -11.19 25.24 11.25
N ARG A 300 -10.16 26.10 11.21
CA ARG A 300 -10.26 27.49 11.68
C ARG A 300 -11.05 28.39 10.72
N ARG A 301 -10.97 28.12 9.41
CA ARG A 301 -11.77 28.81 8.38
C ARG A 301 -13.23 28.38 8.41
N GLU A 302 -13.49 27.10 8.69
CA GLU A 302 -14.83 26.52 8.74
C GLU A 302 -15.36 26.38 10.17
N THR A 303 -15.78 27.48 10.78
CA THR A 303 -16.53 27.37 12.05
C THR A 303 -17.88 26.69 11.81
N PRO A 304 -18.41 25.88 12.75
CA PRO A 304 -19.69 25.19 12.56
C PRO A 304 -20.85 26.13 12.21
N GLU A 305 -20.83 27.33 12.79
CA GLU A 305 -21.82 28.39 12.53
C GLU A 305 -21.65 28.99 11.12
N ALA A 306 -20.42 29.30 10.70
CA ALA A 306 -20.17 29.82 9.36
C ALA A 306 -20.47 28.78 8.27
N LEU A 307 -20.18 27.50 8.53
CA LEU A 307 -20.50 26.41 7.62
C LEU A 307 -22.01 26.25 7.48
N LEU A 308 -22.77 26.32 8.59
CA LEU A 308 -24.22 26.26 8.57
C LEU A 308 -24.83 27.49 7.88
N GLN A 309 -24.33 28.69 8.17
CA GLN A 309 -24.75 29.92 7.53
C GLN A 309 -24.52 29.87 6.02
N ARG A 310 -23.33 29.45 5.58
CA ARG A 310 -23.00 29.27 4.17
C ARG A 310 -23.91 28.23 3.51
N THR A 311 -24.19 27.11 4.17
CA THR A 311 -25.08 26.07 3.63
C THR A 311 -26.50 26.61 3.43
N LEU A 312 -26.98 27.44 4.37
CA LEU A 312 -28.28 28.10 4.25
C LEU A 312 -28.28 29.16 3.14
N GLU A 313 -27.26 30.01 3.07
CA GLU A 313 -27.11 31.03 2.01
C GLU A 313 -27.05 30.40 0.61
N GLU A 314 -26.31 29.30 0.44
CA GLU A 314 -26.20 28.55 -0.82
C GLU A 314 -27.57 28.00 -1.28
N GLN A 315 -28.39 27.44 -0.38
CA GLN A 315 -29.71 26.92 -0.73
C GLN A 315 -30.76 28.01 -0.93
N VAL A 316 -30.75 29.05 -0.11
CA VAL A 316 -31.79 30.09 -0.11
C VAL A 316 -31.55 31.07 -1.26
N TRP A 317 -30.30 31.49 -1.50
CA TRP A 317 -29.93 32.44 -2.56
C TRP A 317 -29.37 31.78 -3.82
N GLY A 318 -29.42 30.45 -3.91
CA GLY A 318 -29.05 29.72 -5.13
C GLY A 318 -27.59 29.93 -5.54
N GLY A 319 -26.72 30.23 -4.58
CA GLY A 319 -25.29 30.38 -4.82
C GLY A 319 -24.76 29.11 -5.48
N GLN A 320 -24.19 29.24 -6.69
CA GLN A 320 -23.49 28.15 -7.33
C GLN A 320 -22.42 27.67 -6.35
N ARG A 321 -22.48 26.40 -5.96
CA ARG A 321 -21.38 25.77 -5.22
C ARG A 321 -20.09 26.18 -5.93
N PRO A 322 -19.01 26.62 -5.25
CA PRO A 322 -17.70 26.46 -5.87
C PRO A 322 -17.66 24.98 -6.23
N ALA A 323 -17.57 24.66 -7.53
CA ALA A 323 -17.76 23.31 -8.03
C ALA A 323 -17.01 22.38 -7.09
N GLN A 324 -17.74 21.58 -6.29
CA GLN A 324 -17.11 20.66 -5.35
C GLN A 324 -16.18 19.83 -6.22
N ARG A 325 -14.87 20.10 -6.11
CA ARG A 325 -13.87 19.64 -7.07
C ARG A 325 -14.02 18.12 -7.09
N ARG A 326 -14.58 17.62 -8.20
CA ARG A 326 -14.98 16.22 -8.29
C ARG A 326 -13.71 15.43 -8.03
N PHE A 327 -13.78 14.43 -7.15
CA PHE A 327 -12.79 13.35 -7.20
C PHE A 327 -12.81 12.85 -8.63
N GLN A 328 -11.77 13.16 -9.39
CA GLN A 328 -11.65 12.62 -10.72
C GLN A 328 -11.50 11.13 -10.51
N ARG A 329 -12.46 10.34 -11.01
CA ARG A 329 -12.28 8.90 -11.15
C ARG A 329 -10.97 8.77 -11.91
N ALA A 330 -9.98 8.08 -11.34
CA ALA A 330 -8.76 7.78 -12.06
C ALA A 330 -9.20 7.26 -13.43
N ARG A 331 -8.84 7.97 -14.51
CA ARG A 331 -9.25 7.59 -15.85
C ARG A 331 -8.41 6.38 -16.22
N VAL A 332 -8.90 5.21 -15.80
CA VAL A 332 -8.22 3.95 -16.04
C VAL A 332 -8.27 3.68 -17.53
N GLN A 333 -7.10 3.70 -18.15
CA GLN A 333 -6.97 3.39 -19.56
C GLN A 333 -7.27 1.89 -19.73
N GLN A 334 -8.22 1.55 -20.60
CA GLN A 334 -8.36 0.18 -21.07
C GLN A 334 -7.09 -0.19 -21.83
N SER A 335 -6.16 -0.90 -21.18
CA SER A 335 -5.00 -1.43 -21.87
C SER A 335 -5.42 -2.71 -22.59
N ALA A 336 -5.57 -2.64 -23.91
CA ALA A 336 -5.62 -3.85 -24.72
C ALA A 336 -4.25 -4.53 -24.61
N GLY A 337 -4.18 -5.63 -23.84
CA GLY A 337 -2.95 -6.39 -23.68
C GLY A 337 -2.44 -6.96 -25.00
N LEU A 338 -1.19 -7.44 -25.01
CA LEU A 338 -0.55 -8.13 -26.15
C LEU A 338 -1.38 -9.29 -26.75
N PHE A 339 -2.34 -9.82 -25.99
CA PHE A 339 -3.21 -10.94 -26.36
C PHE A 339 -4.70 -10.58 -26.33
N SER A 340 -5.08 -9.37 -26.74
CA SER A 340 -6.47 -8.89 -26.75
C SER A 340 -7.45 -9.75 -27.57
N GLY A 341 -6.95 -10.57 -28.51
CA GLY A 341 -7.78 -11.53 -29.26
C GLY A 341 -8.10 -12.82 -28.51
N LEU A 342 -7.30 -13.20 -27.50
CA LEU A 342 -7.49 -14.40 -26.67
C LEU A 342 -8.11 -14.07 -25.31
N PHE A 343 -7.83 -12.88 -24.80
CA PHE A 343 -8.31 -12.41 -23.50
C PHE A 343 -9.00 -11.05 -23.67
N PRO A 344 -10.21 -10.88 -23.11
CA PRO A 344 -10.88 -9.59 -23.15
C PRO A 344 -10.06 -8.50 -22.44
N PRO A 345 -10.27 -7.22 -22.76
CA PRO A 345 -9.63 -6.12 -22.05
C PRO A 345 -10.02 -6.18 -20.56
N ASN A 346 -9.06 -5.91 -19.68
CA ASN A 346 -9.26 -5.97 -18.25
C ASN A 346 -8.57 -4.75 -17.61
N PRO A 347 -9.32 -3.80 -17.01
CA PRO A 347 -10.77 -3.82 -16.75
C PRO A 347 -11.66 -3.61 -17.99
N GLU A 348 -12.83 -4.23 -17.96
CA GLU A 348 -13.92 -4.07 -18.93
C GLU A 348 -14.96 -3.08 -18.38
N TYR A 349 -15.31 -2.06 -19.17
CA TYR A 349 -16.31 -1.05 -18.78
C TYR A 349 -17.61 -1.31 -19.53
N ILE A 350 -18.68 -1.56 -18.79
CA ILE A 350 -20.02 -1.77 -19.34
C ILE A 350 -20.88 -0.55 -19.01
N ASP A 351 -21.20 0.22 -20.06
CA ASP A 351 -22.20 1.29 -20.14
C ASP A 351 -21.88 2.63 -19.42
N ASP A 352 -21.88 3.72 -20.18
CA ASP A 352 -21.48 5.09 -19.75
C ASP A 352 -22.41 5.71 -18.69
N ASN A 353 -23.64 5.20 -18.55
CA ASN A 353 -24.66 5.79 -17.66
C ASN A 353 -24.66 5.24 -16.22
N LYS A 354 -24.14 4.02 -15.97
CA LYS A 354 -24.07 3.42 -14.62
C LYS A 354 -22.64 3.09 -14.16
N GLY A 355 -21.66 3.20 -15.05
CA GLY A 355 -20.24 3.02 -14.71
C GLY A 355 -19.98 1.67 -14.05
N THR A 356 -20.40 0.58 -14.69
CA THR A 356 -20.12 -0.77 -14.19
C THR A 356 -18.72 -1.18 -14.65
N ILE A 357 -17.86 -1.54 -13.70
CA ILE A 357 -16.49 -1.98 -13.96
C ILE A 357 -16.44 -3.48 -13.70
N ILE A 358 -15.92 -4.23 -14.65
CA ILE A 358 -15.71 -5.67 -14.52
C ILE A 358 -14.22 -5.95 -14.56
N TRP A 359 -13.73 -6.62 -13.52
CA TRP A 359 -12.41 -7.21 -13.52
C TRP A 359 -12.48 -8.73 -13.62
N ARG A 360 -11.45 -9.28 -14.23
CA ARG A 360 -11.19 -10.71 -14.32
C ARG A 360 -9.82 -11.01 -13.69
N PRO A 361 -9.47 -12.27 -13.43
CA PRO A 361 -8.09 -12.63 -13.12
C PRO A 361 -7.11 -12.15 -14.22
N ALA A 362 -5.83 -11.99 -13.92
CA ALA A 362 -4.84 -11.59 -14.91
C ALA A 362 -4.53 -12.76 -15.87
N TRP A 363 -4.36 -12.49 -17.16
CA TRP A 363 -3.99 -13.52 -18.14
C TRP A 363 -2.63 -14.18 -17.81
N LEU A 364 -1.70 -13.42 -17.21
CA LEU A 364 -0.41 -13.95 -16.72
C LEU A 364 -0.59 -15.03 -15.65
N TYR A 365 -1.58 -14.87 -14.76
CA TYR A 365 -1.89 -15.88 -13.76
C TYR A 365 -2.33 -17.20 -14.41
N ILE A 366 -3.20 -17.13 -15.42
CA ILE A 366 -3.59 -18.30 -16.22
C ILE A 366 -2.37 -18.93 -16.88
N LEU A 367 -1.50 -18.11 -17.48
CA LEU A 367 -0.28 -18.58 -18.13
C LEU A 367 0.62 -19.35 -17.16
N PHE A 368 0.86 -18.84 -15.95
CA PHE A 368 1.66 -19.56 -14.95
C PHE A 368 0.96 -20.82 -14.44
N ARG A 369 -0.36 -20.78 -14.26
CA ARG A 369 -1.14 -21.96 -13.86
C ARG A 369 -1.07 -23.06 -14.93
N MET A 370 -1.12 -22.69 -16.20
CA MET A 370 -0.91 -23.59 -17.33
C MET A 370 0.55 -24.08 -17.40
N LEU A 371 1.53 -23.19 -17.22
CA LEU A 371 2.95 -23.52 -17.27
C LEU A 371 3.34 -24.54 -16.21
N ARG A 372 2.74 -24.49 -15.02
CA ARG A 372 2.92 -25.54 -13.99
C ARG A 372 2.42 -26.90 -14.47
N ALA A 373 1.28 -26.96 -15.16
CA ALA A 373 0.74 -28.19 -15.71
C ALA A 373 1.60 -28.74 -16.87
N PHE A 374 2.00 -27.86 -17.79
CA PHE A 374 2.94 -28.22 -18.87
C PHE A 374 4.31 -28.65 -18.33
N GLY A 375 4.82 -27.97 -17.30
CA GLY A 375 6.06 -28.31 -16.62
C GLY A 375 5.99 -29.66 -15.93
N ALA A 376 4.89 -29.95 -15.21
CA ALA A 376 4.67 -31.27 -14.62
C ALA A 376 4.61 -32.37 -15.69
N LEU A 377 3.95 -32.12 -16.82
CA LEU A 377 3.96 -33.06 -17.94
C LEU A 377 5.38 -33.23 -18.52
N ALA A 378 6.13 -32.15 -18.72
CA ALA A 378 7.49 -32.23 -19.25
C ALA A 378 8.40 -33.05 -18.33
N VAL A 379 8.28 -32.88 -17.01
CA VAL A 379 8.99 -33.69 -16.01
C VAL A 379 8.53 -35.15 -16.06
N ALA A 380 7.23 -35.41 -16.17
CA ALA A 380 6.70 -36.77 -16.27
C ALA A 380 7.17 -37.47 -17.56
N LEU A 381 7.21 -36.77 -18.69
CA LEU A 381 7.73 -37.26 -19.96
C LEU A 381 9.24 -37.52 -19.88
N ALA A 382 10.01 -36.61 -19.30
CA ALA A 382 11.44 -36.80 -19.08
C ALA A 382 11.70 -38.03 -18.18
N ALA A 383 10.91 -38.19 -17.12
CA ALA A 383 10.98 -39.37 -16.26
C ALA A 383 10.61 -40.65 -17.01
N ALA A 384 9.57 -40.63 -17.85
CA ALA A 384 9.17 -41.77 -18.66
C ALA A 384 10.28 -42.17 -19.67
N VAL A 385 10.92 -41.21 -20.33
CA VAL A 385 12.06 -41.45 -21.22
C VAL A 385 13.23 -42.05 -20.44
N LEU A 386 13.51 -41.52 -19.24
CA LEU A 386 14.59 -42.00 -18.39
C LEU A 386 14.31 -43.42 -17.88
N VAL A 387 13.09 -43.73 -17.45
CA VAL A 387 12.67 -45.09 -17.05
C VAL A 387 12.75 -46.06 -18.24
N ASN A 388 12.29 -45.64 -19.43
CA ASN A 388 12.38 -46.46 -20.64
C ASN A 388 13.82 -46.83 -20.98
N SER A 389 14.79 -45.95 -20.71
CA SER A 389 16.22 -46.24 -20.93
C SER A 389 16.80 -47.36 -20.06
N TYR A 390 16.10 -47.75 -18.98
CA TYR A 390 16.49 -48.86 -18.10
C TYR A 390 15.62 -50.11 -18.23
N LEU A 391 14.37 -49.96 -18.68
CA LEU A 391 13.36 -51.02 -18.64
C LEU A 391 12.90 -51.52 -20.03
N ASP A 392 13.39 -50.91 -21.12
CA ASP A 392 13.05 -51.28 -22.51
C ASP A 392 11.54 -51.51 -22.72
N ILE A 393 10.74 -50.50 -22.36
CA ILE A 393 9.27 -50.57 -22.43
C ILE A 393 8.82 -50.53 -23.89
N GLU A 394 7.91 -51.43 -24.27
CA GLU A 394 7.36 -51.49 -25.62
C GLU A 394 6.59 -50.19 -25.98
N LEU A 395 6.76 -49.72 -27.23
CA LEU A 395 6.23 -48.43 -27.69
C LEU A 395 4.72 -48.26 -27.52
N TRP A 396 3.93 -49.32 -27.71
CA TRP A 396 2.48 -49.25 -27.57
C TRP A 396 2.05 -49.04 -26.12
N LEU A 397 2.80 -49.59 -25.15
CA LEU A 397 2.55 -49.40 -23.72
C LEU A 397 2.86 -47.95 -23.31
N LEU A 398 3.93 -47.38 -23.88
CA LEU A 398 4.31 -45.98 -23.69
C LEU A 398 3.28 -45.02 -24.30
N LEU A 399 2.78 -45.31 -25.51
CA LEU A 399 1.70 -44.55 -26.14
C LEU A 399 0.38 -44.66 -25.37
N ALA A 400 0.06 -45.83 -24.81
CA ALA A 400 -1.12 -46.04 -23.98
C ALA A 400 -1.12 -45.18 -22.70
N VAL A 401 0.04 -44.71 -22.24
CA VAL A 401 0.17 -43.77 -21.11
C VAL A 401 0.21 -42.32 -21.59
N ILE A 402 0.99 -42.02 -22.64
CA ILE A 402 1.17 -40.63 -23.11
C ILE A 402 -0.12 -40.05 -23.69
N ILE A 403 -0.86 -40.81 -24.49
CA ILE A 403 -2.08 -40.30 -25.15
C ILE A 403 -3.11 -39.82 -24.11
N PRO A 404 -3.53 -40.63 -23.12
CA PRO A 404 -4.45 -40.15 -22.09
C PRO A 404 -3.85 -39.04 -21.21
N ALA A 405 -2.53 -39.02 -20.98
CA ALA A 405 -1.89 -37.90 -20.27
C ALA A 405 -2.01 -36.58 -21.04
N VAL A 406 -1.79 -36.60 -22.36
CA VAL A 406 -1.93 -35.41 -23.23
C VAL A 406 -3.39 -34.99 -23.33
N LEU A 407 -4.33 -35.92 -23.53
CA LEU A 407 -5.76 -35.61 -23.57
C LEU A 407 -6.25 -35.05 -22.23
N GLY A 408 -5.81 -35.62 -21.12
CA GLY A 408 -6.10 -35.12 -19.77
C GLY A 408 -5.56 -33.70 -19.57
N LEU A 409 -4.37 -33.39 -20.09
CA LEU A 409 -3.80 -32.05 -20.04
C LEU A 409 -4.59 -31.05 -20.89
N LEU A 410 -4.99 -31.42 -22.10
CA LEU A 410 -5.82 -30.57 -22.97
C LEU A 410 -7.18 -30.26 -22.32
N PHE A 411 -7.81 -31.28 -21.71
CA PHE A 411 -9.04 -31.10 -20.96
C PHE A 411 -8.84 -30.19 -19.76
N TRP A 412 -7.75 -30.36 -19.00
CA TRP A 412 -7.41 -29.51 -17.87
C TRP A 412 -7.11 -28.06 -18.28
N ALA A 413 -6.41 -27.85 -19.40
CA ALA A 413 -6.15 -26.53 -19.97
C ALA A 413 -7.44 -25.83 -20.39
N TRP A 414 -8.34 -26.56 -21.05
CA TRP A 414 -9.68 -26.07 -21.38
C TRP A 414 -10.50 -25.74 -20.12
N TRP A 415 -10.44 -26.59 -19.08
CA TRP A 415 -11.10 -26.35 -17.80
C TRP A 415 -10.65 -25.05 -17.14
N ILE A 416 -9.34 -24.80 -17.10
CA ILE A 416 -8.78 -23.56 -16.55
C ILE A 416 -9.27 -22.35 -17.36
N TYR A 417 -9.27 -22.45 -18.69
CA TYR A 417 -9.72 -21.38 -19.57
C TYR A 417 -11.22 -21.07 -19.41
N ASP A 418 -12.07 -22.10 -19.31
CA ASP A 418 -13.50 -21.93 -19.10
C ASP A 418 -13.82 -21.32 -17.72
N THR A 419 -13.12 -21.77 -16.67
CA THR A 419 -13.22 -21.17 -15.33
C THR A 419 -12.87 -19.68 -15.39
N TYR A 420 -11.74 -19.34 -16.03
CA TYR A 420 -11.31 -17.96 -16.18
C TYR A 420 -12.33 -17.05 -16.88
N GLN A 421 -13.02 -17.55 -17.91
CA GLN A 421 -14.01 -16.76 -18.63
C GLN A 421 -15.23 -16.41 -17.78
N HIS A 422 -15.47 -17.14 -16.69
CA HIS A 422 -16.63 -16.97 -15.84
C HIS A 422 -16.33 -16.46 -14.42
N ASP A 423 -15.07 -16.33 -14.02
CA ASP A 423 -14.68 -15.65 -12.78
C ASP A 423 -14.74 -14.12 -12.99
N LEU A 424 -15.80 -13.48 -12.47
CA LEU A 424 -16.11 -12.07 -12.69
C LEU A 424 -16.23 -11.28 -11.38
N TYR A 425 -15.45 -10.21 -11.28
CA TYR A 425 -15.57 -9.23 -10.20
C TYR A 425 -16.22 -7.96 -10.74
N ILE A 426 -17.43 -7.64 -10.29
CA ILE A 426 -18.24 -6.54 -10.85
C ILE A 426 -18.45 -5.46 -9.79
N LEU A 427 -18.00 -4.24 -10.09
CA LEU A 427 -18.28 -3.04 -9.29
C LEU A 427 -19.32 -2.17 -10.00
N ASN A 428 -20.39 -1.84 -9.28
CA ASN A 428 -21.40 -0.88 -9.69
C ASN A 428 -21.49 0.27 -8.66
N SER A 429 -22.14 1.37 -9.03
CA SER A 429 -22.48 2.54 -8.19
C SER A 429 -23.12 2.24 -6.83
N GLU A 430 -23.73 1.07 -6.64
CA GLU A 430 -24.44 0.72 -5.40
C GLU A 430 -23.90 -0.53 -4.69
N ARG A 431 -23.35 -1.49 -5.45
CA ARG A 431 -23.00 -2.83 -4.97
C ARG A 431 -21.72 -3.37 -5.62
N LEU A 432 -21.04 -4.21 -4.86
CA LEU A 432 -19.93 -5.06 -5.26
C LEU A 432 -20.45 -6.49 -5.45
N ILE A 433 -20.14 -7.13 -6.57
CA ILE A 433 -20.62 -8.47 -6.92
C ILE A 433 -19.41 -9.34 -7.27
N ASP A 434 -19.41 -10.55 -6.73
CA ASP A 434 -18.42 -11.59 -6.96
C ASP A 434 -19.16 -12.81 -7.52
N GLU A 435 -18.86 -13.17 -8.77
CA GLU A 435 -19.51 -14.26 -9.50
C GLU A 435 -18.47 -15.29 -9.92
N ASP A 436 -18.51 -16.45 -9.25
CA ASP A 436 -17.67 -17.60 -9.54
C ASP A 436 -18.51 -18.71 -10.20
N LYS A 437 -18.03 -19.28 -11.30
CA LYS A 437 -18.71 -20.40 -11.96
C LYS A 437 -17.70 -21.41 -12.49
N ALA A 438 -17.74 -22.60 -11.89
CA ALA A 438 -16.95 -23.74 -12.36
C ALA A 438 -17.55 -24.35 -13.64
N PRO A 439 -16.72 -24.97 -14.50
CA PRO A 439 -17.20 -25.73 -15.66
C PRO A 439 -18.15 -26.83 -15.18
N PHE A 440 -19.41 -26.81 -15.61
CA PHE A 440 -20.51 -27.71 -15.20
C PHE A 440 -20.97 -27.61 -13.72
N GLY A 441 -20.50 -26.62 -12.96
CA GLY A 441 -20.88 -26.41 -11.55
C GLY A 441 -22.04 -25.41 -11.37
N PRO A 442 -22.56 -25.26 -10.13
CA PRO A 442 -23.49 -24.19 -9.80
C PRO A 442 -22.80 -22.82 -9.85
N THR A 443 -23.53 -21.78 -10.27
CA THR A 443 -23.07 -20.39 -10.18
C THR A 443 -23.13 -19.93 -8.72
N ASN A 444 -22.00 -19.54 -8.16
CA ASN A 444 -21.92 -18.92 -6.84
C ASN A 444 -21.84 -17.40 -7.02
N ARG A 445 -22.88 -16.68 -6.60
CA ARG A 445 -22.97 -15.23 -6.78
C ARG A 445 -23.15 -14.58 -5.42
N ARG A 446 -22.16 -13.77 -5.02
CA ARG A 446 -22.16 -13.03 -3.76
C ARG A 446 -22.27 -11.55 -4.05
N GLU A 447 -23.10 -10.84 -3.29
CA GLU A 447 -23.24 -9.39 -3.43
C GLU A 447 -23.05 -8.72 -2.08
N ALA A 448 -22.41 -7.54 -2.09
CA ALA A 448 -22.33 -6.65 -0.95
C ALA A 448 -22.70 -5.23 -1.35
N GLU A 449 -23.48 -4.56 -0.52
CA GLU A 449 -23.69 -3.12 -0.69
C GLU A 449 -22.38 -2.38 -0.43
N LEU A 450 -22.06 -1.38 -1.25
CA LEU A 450 -20.88 -0.52 -1.05
C LEU A 450 -20.87 0.14 0.35
N THR A 451 -22.04 0.28 0.95
CA THR A 451 -22.25 0.93 2.24
C THR A 451 -21.90 0.02 3.42
N SER A 452 -21.91 -1.29 3.18
CA SER A 452 -21.48 -2.31 4.12
C SER A 452 -19.96 -2.50 4.12
N ILE A 453 -19.24 -1.95 3.12
CA ILE A 453 -17.78 -2.06 3.04
C ILE A 453 -17.15 -1.29 4.20
N GLN A 454 -16.30 -2.00 4.94
CA GLN A 454 -15.55 -1.47 6.08
C GLN A 454 -14.11 -1.18 5.71
N ASP A 455 -13.48 -2.07 4.95
CA ASP A 455 -12.06 -1.95 4.59
C ASP A 455 -11.78 -2.63 3.25
N VAL A 456 -10.83 -2.09 2.50
CA VAL A 456 -10.36 -2.63 1.22
C VAL A 456 -8.84 -2.70 1.27
N MET A 457 -8.33 -3.92 1.34
CA MET A 457 -6.90 -4.21 1.40
C MET A 457 -6.44 -4.80 0.08
N PHE A 458 -5.18 -4.60 -0.27
CA PHE A 458 -4.54 -5.32 -1.38
C PHE A 458 -3.31 -6.05 -0.86
N GLU A 459 -3.03 -7.20 -1.47
CA GLU A 459 -1.85 -8.01 -1.19
C GLU A 459 -1.17 -8.37 -2.52
N GLU A 460 0.13 -8.11 -2.58
CA GLU A 460 0.97 -8.43 -3.74
C GLU A 460 2.25 -9.09 -3.22
N SER A 461 2.55 -10.28 -3.72
CA SER A 461 3.88 -10.88 -3.57
C SER A 461 4.88 -10.15 -4.47
N PHE A 462 6.19 -10.26 -4.19
CA PHE A 462 7.24 -9.63 -5.02
C PHE A 462 7.10 -9.92 -6.52
N VAL A 463 6.80 -11.19 -6.87
CA VAL A 463 6.60 -11.60 -8.27
C VAL A 463 5.31 -11.03 -8.86
N GLU A 464 4.27 -10.91 -8.04
CA GLU A 464 2.95 -10.41 -8.46
C GLU A 464 3.01 -8.89 -8.70
N GLY A 465 3.65 -8.15 -7.79
CA GLY A 465 3.92 -6.72 -7.94
C GLY A 465 4.81 -6.40 -9.14
N LEU A 466 5.80 -7.24 -9.45
CA LEU A 466 6.63 -7.09 -10.65
C LEU A 466 5.83 -7.31 -11.96
N LEU A 467 4.83 -8.19 -11.93
CA LEU A 467 4.04 -8.57 -13.09
C LEU A 467 2.70 -7.80 -13.20
N GLY A 468 2.40 -6.95 -12.23
CA GLY A 468 1.21 -6.08 -12.23
C GLY A 468 -0.10 -6.83 -11.96
N PHE A 469 -0.10 -7.88 -11.14
CA PHE A 469 -1.32 -8.52 -10.65
C PHE A 469 -1.22 -8.80 -9.15
N GLY A 470 -2.34 -9.16 -8.51
CA GLY A 470 -2.34 -9.55 -7.10
C GLY A 470 -3.75 -9.70 -6.55
N GLN A 471 -3.90 -9.69 -5.23
CA GLN A 471 -5.17 -9.96 -4.57
C GLN A 471 -5.75 -8.67 -3.95
N VAL A 472 -7.06 -8.49 -4.08
CA VAL A 472 -7.80 -7.44 -3.34
C VAL A 472 -8.78 -8.11 -2.40
N THR A 473 -8.75 -7.73 -1.14
CA THR A 473 -9.63 -8.27 -0.11
C THR A 473 -10.50 -7.15 0.44
N VAL A 474 -11.81 -7.27 0.23
CA VAL A 474 -12.83 -6.32 0.68
C VAL A 474 -13.56 -6.91 1.88
N ARG A 475 -13.49 -6.23 3.02
CA ARG A 475 -14.18 -6.61 4.25
C ARG A 475 -15.50 -5.88 4.39
N THR A 476 -16.56 -6.62 4.69
CA THR A 476 -17.93 -6.11 4.80
C THR A 476 -18.50 -6.34 6.20
N GLY A 477 -19.27 -5.36 6.67
CA GLY A 477 -20.01 -5.40 7.92
C GLY A 477 -21.39 -6.04 7.74
N GLY A 478 -21.46 -7.36 7.80
CA GLY A 478 -22.71 -8.13 7.73
C GLY A 478 -22.44 -9.61 7.95
N GLY A 479 -23.23 -10.28 8.79
CA GLY A 479 -23.01 -11.69 9.14
C GLY A 479 -23.22 -12.64 7.95
N GLY A 480 -22.21 -13.48 7.68
CA GLY A 480 -22.22 -14.55 6.67
C GLY A 480 -21.32 -14.24 5.46
N ASN A 481 -20.04 -14.61 5.55
CA ASN A 481 -18.97 -14.31 4.58
C ASN A 481 -18.63 -12.81 4.45
N SER A 482 -18.07 -12.27 5.53
CA SER A 482 -17.64 -10.87 5.72
C SER A 482 -16.43 -10.43 4.89
N GLU A 483 -15.95 -11.28 3.98
CA GLU A 483 -14.73 -11.02 3.21
C GLU A 483 -14.93 -11.48 1.76
N PHE A 484 -14.77 -10.55 0.83
CA PHE A 484 -14.75 -10.77 -0.62
C PHE A 484 -13.29 -10.72 -1.05
N THR A 485 -12.87 -11.72 -1.83
CA THR A 485 -11.47 -11.86 -2.24
C THR A 485 -11.41 -11.89 -3.75
N PHE A 486 -10.92 -10.82 -4.33
CA PHE A 486 -10.68 -10.75 -5.76
C PHE A 486 -9.27 -11.27 -6.02
N ALA A 487 -9.18 -12.47 -6.57
CA ALA A 487 -7.93 -13.19 -6.70
C ALA A 487 -7.22 -12.87 -8.02
N HIS A 488 -5.93 -12.55 -7.94
CA HIS A 488 -5.04 -12.33 -9.09
C HIS A 488 -5.55 -11.29 -10.09
N VAL A 489 -6.25 -10.25 -9.61
CA VAL A 489 -6.73 -9.14 -10.43
C VAL A 489 -5.54 -8.36 -11.00
N PRO A 490 -5.60 -7.91 -12.26
CA PRO A 490 -4.57 -6.99 -12.75
C PRO A 490 -4.62 -5.70 -11.95
N ASN A 491 -3.46 -5.27 -11.48
CA ASN A 491 -3.27 -4.05 -10.73
C ASN A 491 -4.22 -3.89 -9.54
N PRO A 492 -4.06 -4.72 -8.49
CA PRO A 492 -4.97 -4.73 -7.34
C PRO A 492 -5.01 -3.38 -6.60
N ARG A 493 -3.93 -2.58 -6.68
CA ARG A 493 -3.90 -1.20 -6.15
C ARG A 493 -4.89 -0.26 -6.81
N GLU A 494 -5.01 -0.32 -8.14
CA GLU A 494 -5.96 0.50 -8.87
C GLU A 494 -7.40 0.04 -8.59
N VAL A 495 -7.62 -1.27 -8.54
CA VAL A 495 -8.91 -1.84 -8.15
C VAL A 495 -9.31 -1.37 -6.75
N GLN A 496 -8.38 -1.40 -5.79
CA GLN A 496 -8.58 -0.86 -4.44
C GLN A 496 -8.95 0.63 -4.47
N ALA A 497 -8.20 1.45 -5.23
CA ALA A 497 -8.48 2.88 -5.38
C ALA A 497 -9.84 3.15 -6.02
N GLN A 498 -10.24 2.36 -7.03
CA GLN A 498 -11.53 2.46 -7.68
C GLN A 498 -12.68 2.09 -6.75
N ILE A 499 -12.59 0.96 -6.05
CA ILE A 499 -13.61 0.55 -5.06
C ILE A 499 -13.73 1.64 -3.99
N ASN A 500 -12.61 2.11 -3.45
CA ASN A 500 -12.62 3.19 -2.46
C ASN A 500 -13.27 4.47 -3.01
N ALA A 501 -12.95 4.88 -4.25
CA ALA A 501 -13.58 6.06 -4.86
C ALA A 501 -15.11 5.92 -4.96
N TYR A 502 -15.63 4.74 -5.31
CA TYR A 502 -17.07 4.47 -5.35
C TYR A 502 -17.70 4.52 -3.94
N VAL A 503 -17.03 3.95 -2.94
CA VAL A 503 -17.49 4.01 -1.53
C VAL A 503 -17.57 5.46 -1.05
N VAL A 504 -16.55 6.28 -1.34
CA VAL A 504 -16.53 7.71 -0.98
C VAL A 504 -17.64 8.48 -1.70
N GLU A 505 -17.82 8.28 -3.00
CA GLU A 505 -18.87 8.93 -3.80
C GLU A 505 -20.26 8.62 -3.23
N GLN A 506 -20.53 7.35 -2.91
CA GLN A 506 -21.81 6.92 -2.37
C GLN A 506 -22.08 7.48 -0.96
N ARG A 507 -21.06 7.55 -0.09
CA ARG A 507 -21.18 8.18 1.23
C ARG A 507 -21.48 9.67 1.11
N ARG A 508 -20.76 10.40 0.26
CA ARG A 508 -21.01 11.82 0.00
C ARG A 508 -22.42 12.06 -0.53
N ALA A 509 -22.90 11.21 -1.44
CA ALA A 509 -24.26 11.28 -1.94
C ALA A 509 -25.31 11.05 -0.82
N ARG A 510 -25.04 10.17 0.15
CA ARG A 510 -25.90 9.97 1.32
C ARG A 510 -25.86 11.14 2.29
N GLU A 511 -24.68 11.65 2.61
CA GLU A 511 -24.51 12.82 3.48
C GLU A 511 -25.22 14.04 2.91
N GLU A 512 -25.12 14.26 1.60
CA GLU A 512 -25.84 15.33 0.91
C GLU A 512 -27.35 15.16 1.01
N LYS A 513 -27.87 13.93 0.83
CA LYS A 513 -29.30 13.63 1.05
C LYS A 513 -29.71 13.90 2.50
N THR A 514 -28.92 13.46 3.49
CA THR A 514 -29.20 13.70 4.91
C THR A 514 -29.14 15.19 5.26
N ARG A 515 -28.18 15.92 4.68
CA ARG A 515 -28.05 17.37 4.82
C ARG A 515 -29.29 18.08 4.27
N GLN A 516 -29.72 17.71 3.06
CA GLN A 516 -30.95 18.25 2.44
C GLN A 516 -32.19 17.96 3.29
N GLN A 517 -32.33 16.73 3.80
CA GLN A 517 -33.43 16.36 4.71
C GLN A 517 -33.41 17.18 6.01
N THR A 518 -32.22 17.42 6.57
CA THR A 518 -32.06 18.22 7.80
C THR A 518 -32.46 19.67 7.55
N ILE A 519 -32.03 20.27 6.44
CA ILE A 519 -32.41 21.64 6.08
C ILE A 519 -33.91 21.72 5.84
N GLN A 520 -34.49 20.78 5.08
CA GLN A 520 -35.95 20.72 4.88
C GLN A 520 -36.69 20.65 6.21
N ALA A 521 -36.22 19.83 7.16
CA ALA A 521 -36.82 19.73 8.49
C ALA A 521 -36.75 21.07 9.26
N ILE A 522 -35.61 21.78 9.22
CA ILE A 522 -35.43 23.10 9.83
C ILE A 522 -36.37 24.12 9.19
N THR A 523 -36.47 24.14 7.86
CA THR A 523 -37.35 25.05 7.12
C THR A 523 -38.82 24.79 7.48
N GLN A 524 -39.26 23.53 7.50
CA GLN A 524 -40.62 23.17 7.91
C GLN A 524 -40.89 23.56 9.37
N TYR A 525 -39.91 23.35 10.26
CA TYR A 525 -40.01 23.77 11.64
C TYR A 525 -40.16 25.30 11.77
N HIS A 526 -39.37 26.08 11.04
CA HIS A 526 -39.47 27.54 11.01
C HIS A 526 -40.84 28.02 10.49
N LEU A 527 -41.35 27.42 9.42
CA LEU A 527 -42.67 27.74 8.88
C LEU A 527 -43.79 27.44 9.88
N LEU A 528 -43.68 26.36 10.65
CA LEU A 528 -44.64 26.03 11.71
C LEU A 528 -44.56 27.05 12.85
N GLN A 529 -43.37 27.46 13.28
CA GLN A 529 -43.23 28.52 14.29
C GLN A 529 -43.86 29.84 13.84
N ALA A 530 -43.70 30.20 12.56
CA ALA A 530 -44.36 31.37 11.98
C ALA A 530 -45.89 31.22 11.98
N LYS A 531 -46.41 30.05 11.59
CA LYS A 531 -47.85 29.76 11.55
C LYS A 531 -48.51 29.81 12.93
N TYR A 532 -47.81 29.35 13.97
CA TYR A 532 -48.31 29.34 15.36
C TYR A 532 -47.92 30.59 16.17
N ASP A 533 -47.34 31.60 15.51
CA ASP A 533 -46.93 32.87 16.11
C ASP A 533 -45.93 32.72 17.28
N GLU A 534 -45.14 31.63 17.27
CA GLU A 534 -44.12 31.34 18.28
C GLU A 534 -42.82 32.11 18.02
N LEU A 535 -42.67 32.69 16.82
CA LEU A 535 -41.56 33.61 16.53
C LEU A 535 -41.79 34.93 17.28
N LEU A 536 -40.82 35.34 18.10
CA LEU A 536 -40.84 36.63 18.79
C LEU A 536 -40.92 37.76 17.76
N LYS A 537 -42.11 38.35 17.61
CA LYS A 537 -42.33 39.52 16.74
C LYS A 537 -41.56 40.73 17.27
N PRO A 538 -40.98 41.56 16.38
CA PRO A 538 -40.31 42.82 16.76
C PRO A 538 -41.18 43.69 17.68
N ASP A 539 -42.46 43.83 17.35
CA ASP A 539 -43.42 44.62 18.14
C ASP A 539 -43.65 44.10 19.56
N MET A 540 -43.43 42.80 19.79
CA MET A 540 -43.57 42.20 21.12
C MET A 540 -42.30 42.43 21.95
N ILE A 541 -41.13 42.43 21.30
CA ILE A 541 -39.86 42.84 21.92
C ILE A 541 -39.92 44.30 22.30
N ASP A 542 -40.39 45.18 21.40
CA ASP A 542 -40.52 46.61 21.68
C ASP A 542 -41.52 46.89 22.82
N ARG A 543 -42.60 46.12 22.91
CA ARG A 543 -43.55 46.18 24.04
C ARG A 543 -42.96 45.67 25.36
N LEU A 544 -42.15 44.61 25.33
CA LEU A 544 -41.46 44.10 26.52
C LEU A 544 -40.38 45.08 26.99
N VAL A 545 -39.58 45.62 26.06
CA VAL A 545 -38.58 46.66 26.34
C VAL A 545 -39.27 47.91 26.89
N GLY A 546 -40.38 48.34 26.29
CA GLY A 546 -41.20 49.46 26.76
C GLY A 546 -41.72 49.25 28.19
N ARG A 547 -42.29 48.07 28.49
CA ARG A 547 -42.73 47.73 29.86
C ARG A 547 -41.58 47.69 30.87
N THR A 548 -40.42 47.20 30.45
CA THR A 548 -39.23 47.14 31.32
C THR A 548 -38.71 48.56 31.59
N LEU A 549 -38.66 49.41 30.56
CA LEU A 549 -38.33 50.83 30.66
C LEU A 549 -39.30 51.61 31.56
N GLU A 550 -40.61 51.37 31.47
CA GLU A 550 -41.60 51.95 32.38
C GLU A 550 -41.39 51.51 33.82
N SER A 551 -41.07 50.23 34.05
CA SER A 551 -40.79 49.73 35.40
C SER A 551 -39.52 50.32 36.01
N MET A 552 -38.52 50.62 35.17
CA MET A 552 -37.26 51.25 35.58
C MET A 552 -37.38 52.78 35.72
N SER A 553 -38.24 53.44 34.93
CA SER A 553 -38.46 54.89 34.99
C SER A 553 -39.14 55.32 36.30
N HIS A 554 -39.94 54.45 36.91
CA HIS A 554 -40.47 54.66 38.26
C HIS A 554 -39.40 54.71 39.36
N SER A 555 -38.15 54.29 39.10
CA SER A 555 -37.07 54.25 40.11
C SER A 555 -36.04 55.38 40.03
N THR A 556 -35.95 56.19 38.96
CA THR A 556 -34.83 57.15 38.81
C THR A 556 -35.20 58.42 38.05
N LYS A 557 -34.91 59.60 38.63
CA LYS A 557 -35.00 60.92 37.95
C LYS A 557 -33.89 61.08 36.92
N PRO A 558 -34.13 61.76 35.78
CA PRO A 558 -33.26 61.66 34.61
C PRO A 558 -32.03 62.58 34.69
N ASP A 559 -30.90 62.04 34.27
CA ASP A 559 -29.72 62.75 33.78
C ASP A 559 -29.37 62.07 32.44
N ASP A 560 -29.07 62.81 31.37
CA ASP A 560 -29.16 62.29 29.99
C ASP A 560 -28.22 61.09 29.69
N ALA A 561 -27.09 60.99 30.39
CA ALA A 561 -26.19 59.85 30.31
C ALA A 561 -26.73 58.59 31.05
N ALA A 562 -27.48 58.78 32.13
CA ALA A 562 -28.14 57.69 32.85
C ALA A 562 -29.31 57.12 32.04
N THR A 563 -30.00 57.94 31.25
CA THR A 563 -31.11 57.48 30.40
C THR A 563 -30.65 56.50 29.32
N ILE A 564 -29.49 56.74 28.70
CA ILE A 564 -28.90 55.83 27.70
C ILE A 564 -28.45 54.52 28.35
N ALA A 565 -27.78 54.60 29.51
CA ALA A 565 -27.37 53.42 30.27
C ALA A 565 -28.56 52.58 30.78
N VAL A 566 -29.64 53.24 31.20
CA VAL A 566 -30.90 52.59 31.59
C VAL A 566 -31.60 51.96 30.38
N ILE A 567 -31.54 52.59 29.20
CA ILE A 567 -32.08 51.98 27.96
C ILE A 567 -31.28 50.76 27.53
N GLU A 568 -29.95 50.80 27.62
CA GLU A 568 -29.11 49.63 27.35
C GLU A 568 -29.30 48.52 28.39
N ALA A 569 -29.39 48.86 29.68
CA ALA A 569 -29.68 47.92 30.75
C ALA A 569 -31.07 47.29 30.60
N ALA A 570 -32.10 48.09 30.28
CA ALA A 570 -33.46 47.61 30.04
C ALA A 570 -33.53 46.72 28.78
N ARG A 571 -32.79 47.04 27.72
CA ARG A 571 -32.67 46.16 26.54
C ARG A 571 -31.96 44.85 26.88
N ALA A 572 -30.91 44.89 27.69
CA ALA A 572 -30.18 43.71 28.12
C ALA A 572 -31.05 42.81 29.02
N GLU A 573 -31.80 43.41 29.95
CA GLU A 573 -32.72 42.73 30.85
C GLU A 573 -33.95 42.18 30.12
N ALA A 574 -34.56 42.94 29.21
CA ALA A 574 -35.64 42.46 28.35
C ALA A 574 -35.19 41.31 27.44
N ARG A 575 -33.98 41.36 26.88
CA ARG A 575 -33.38 40.23 26.16
C ARG A 575 -33.14 39.03 27.07
N GLY A 576 -32.67 39.26 28.30
CA GLY A 576 -32.50 38.22 29.32
C GLY A 576 -33.82 37.54 29.70
N SER A 577 -34.87 38.34 29.88
CA SER A 577 -36.22 37.89 30.23
C SER A 577 -36.87 37.13 29.08
N ALA A 578 -36.79 37.64 27.84
CA ALA A 578 -37.24 36.94 26.64
C ALA A 578 -36.48 35.61 26.44
N LYS A 579 -35.17 35.57 26.71
CA LYS A 579 -34.35 34.35 26.65
C LYS A 579 -34.72 33.35 27.75
N SER A 580 -35.21 33.83 28.91
CA SER A 580 -35.72 32.99 30.00
C SER A 580 -37.11 32.41 29.68
N GLU A 581 -38.00 33.21 29.08
CA GLU A 581 -39.30 32.74 28.59
C GLU A 581 -39.13 31.73 27.46
N LEU A 582 -38.25 32.00 26.49
CA LEU A 582 -37.92 31.05 25.43
C LEU A 582 -37.39 29.73 26.02
N ARG A 583 -36.51 29.78 27.04
CA ARG A 583 -36.03 28.58 27.74
C ARG A 583 -37.16 27.83 28.46
N ASN A 584 -38.08 28.54 29.10
CA ASN A 584 -39.23 27.93 29.77
C ASN A 584 -40.23 27.34 28.77
N LEU A 585 -40.39 27.96 27.60
CA LEU A 585 -41.22 27.48 26.50
C LEU A 585 -40.62 26.22 25.88
N ILE A 586 -39.31 26.21 25.61
CA ILE A 586 -38.57 25.02 25.18
C ILE A 586 -38.70 23.88 26.21
N ARG A 587 -38.57 24.14 27.52
CA ARG A 587 -38.80 23.12 28.57
C ARG A 587 -40.23 22.59 28.57
N ARG A 588 -41.24 23.43 28.33
CA ARG A 588 -42.65 23.00 28.23
C ARG A 588 -42.87 22.15 26.98
N LEU A 589 -42.24 22.47 25.86
CA LEU A 589 -42.31 21.70 24.61
C LEU A 589 -41.62 20.34 24.74
N ILE A 590 -40.43 20.27 25.34
CA ILE A 590 -39.74 18.99 25.63
C ILE A 590 -40.60 18.10 26.54
N ARG A 591 -41.25 18.67 27.57
CA ARG A 591 -42.20 17.94 28.44
C ARG A 591 -43.47 17.49 27.73
N ARG A 592 -43.92 18.19 26.69
CA ARG A 592 -45.06 17.75 25.85
C ARG A 592 -44.66 16.61 24.94
N GLN A 593 -43.46 16.64 24.36
CA GLN A 593 -42.94 15.53 23.55
C GLN A 593 -42.74 14.24 24.37
N SER A 594 -42.30 14.33 25.62
CA SER A 594 -42.14 13.15 26.49
C SER A 594 -43.46 12.52 26.93
N ARG A 595 -44.57 13.27 26.90
CA ARG A 595 -45.92 12.76 27.23
C ARG A 595 -46.66 12.16 26.01
N GLY A 596 -46.19 12.40 24.79
CA GLY A 596 -46.74 11.81 23.56
C GLY A 596 -46.05 10.52 23.11
N ARG A 597 -45.09 10.01 23.89
CA ARG A 597 -44.35 8.75 23.64
C ARG A 597 -44.59 7.65 24.69
N ALA A 598 -45.46 7.90 25.66
CA ALA A 598 -46.04 6.87 26.54
C ALA A 598 -47.48 6.63 26.08
#